data_AF-E6ZL43-F1
#
_entry.id   AF-E6ZL43-F1
#
_cell.length_a   1.000
_cell.length_b   1.000
_cell.length_c   1.000
_cell.angle_alpha   90.00
_cell.angle_beta   90.00
_cell.angle_gamma   90.00
#
_symmetry.space_group_name_H-M   'P 1'
#
loop_
_entity.id
_entity.type
_entity.pdbx_description
1 polymer ?
#
loop_
_entity_poly.entity_id
_entity_poly.type
_entity_poly.pdbx_seq_one_letter_code
_entity_poly.pdbx_strand_id
1 'polypeptide(L)'
;MASSLNRSLLRSAVLASRSYASTSAAAAPLRFATAVPSTATLYNARLFSSSIARSLATPQTGPTHIVDRAPPSPEIIKTATYDTSSAQHQLDAEPVYPDYSKGPSALDKAGQLFFFTEILRGMWIVLENFFRPPYTIMYPFEKGPLSPRFRGEHALRRYPTGEERCIACKLCEAICPAQAITIESEPREDGARRTTRYDIDMTKCIYCGFCQEACPVDAIVETQNTEYSTETREELLYNKEKLLANGDRAEAEIAANIWADHLQR
;
A
#
# COMPACT_ATOMS: atom_id res chain seq x y z
N MET A 1 -19.81 -71.73 5.91
CA MET A 1 -18.58 -72.53 6.08
C MET A 1 -17.44 -71.51 6.09
N ALA A 2 -16.63 -71.33 7.15
CA ALA A 2 -15.86 -72.33 7.93
C ALA A 2 -14.76 -72.98 7.08
N SER A 3 -13.47 -72.98 7.44
CA SER A 3 -12.84 -72.52 8.70
C SER A 3 -11.28 -72.50 8.63
N SER A 4 -10.62 -72.05 9.71
CA SER A 4 -9.24 -72.39 10.15
C SER A 4 -8.06 -71.69 9.43
N LEU A 5 -6.84 -71.52 9.97
CA LEU A 5 -6.15 -71.56 11.30
C LEU A 5 -4.69 -71.04 11.04
N ASN A 6 -3.82 -70.52 11.92
CA ASN A 6 -3.80 -70.00 13.32
C ASN A 6 -2.47 -69.19 13.53
N ARG A 7 -2.18 -68.72 14.77
CA ARG A 7 -0.95 -68.03 15.26
C ARG A 7 -0.81 -66.56 14.82
N SER A 8 -0.88 -65.53 15.66
CA SER A 8 -0.91 -65.39 17.15
C SER A 8 0.42 -65.54 17.91
N LEU A 9 0.52 -64.78 19.02
CA LEU A 9 1.67 -64.56 19.93
C LEU A 9 2.82 -63.71 19.34
N LEU A 10 3.54 -62.82 20.04
CA LEU A 10 3.50 -62.13 21.35
C LEU A 10 4.50 -60.92 21.19
N ARG A 11 4.58 -59.84 22.00
CA ARG A 11 4.46 -59.67 23.46
C ARG A 11 4.36 -58.16 23.79
N SER A 12 3.79 -57.80 24.95
CA SER A 12 3.66 -56.40 25.41
C SER A 12 4.66 -56.02 26.51
N ALA A 13 5.12 -54.76 26.52
CA ALA A 13 5.64 -54.03 27.69
C ALA A 13 5.49 -52.51 27.41
N VAL A 14 4.79 -51.62 28.15
CA VAL A 14 4.19 -51.53 29.50
C VAL A 14 5.05 -50.75 30.53
N LEU A 15 4.50 -49.57 30.91
CA LEU A 15 4.65 -48.78 32.15
C LEU A 15 5.77 -47.74 32.37
N ALA A 16 5.41 -46.78 33.25
CA ALA A 16 6.17 -45.70 33.91
C ALA A 16 6.78 -44.63 32.98
N SER A 17 6.39 -43.35 32.96
CA SER A 17 5.75 -42.44 33.94
C SER A 17 6.63 -41.98 35.12
N ARG A 18 7.07 -40.72 35.09
CA ARG A 18 7.38 -39.87 36.25
C ARG A 18 7.55 -38.40 35.83
N SER A 19 6.65 -37.54 36.29
CA SER A 19 6.79 -36.08 36.21
C SER A 19 7.58 -35.59 37.42
N TYR A 20 8.55 -34.69 37.23
CA TYR A 20 8.98 -33.74 38.26
C TYR A 20 9.49 -32.47 37.58
N ALA A 21 9.18 -31.31 38.18
CA ALA A 21 9.61 -29.99 37.71
C ALA A 21 10.29 -29.24 38.86
N SER A 22 11.26 -28.38 38.54
CA SER A 22 11.58 -27.10 39.21
C SER A 22 13.00 -26.62 38.85
N THR A 23 13.28 -25.35 39.19
CA THR A 23 14.59 -24.65 39.14
C THR A 23 15.28 -24.58 37.77
N SER A 24 15.28 -23.47 37.02
CA SER A 24 15.73 -22.08 37.31
C SER A 24 17.24 -21.84 37.08
N ALA A 25 17.57 -21.20 35.96
CA ALA A 25 18.74 -20.34 35.81
C ALA A 25 18.50 -19.37 34.64
N ALA A 26 18.77 -18.07 34.84
CA ALA A 26 18.81 -17.10 33.74
C ALA A 26 20.25 -17.01 33.19
N ALA A 27 20.40 -16.97 31.88
CA ALA A 27 21.69 -16.78 31.21
C ALA A 27 21.63 -15.56 30.29
N ALA A 28 22.26 -14.46 30.71
CA ALA A 28 22.40 -13.24 29.93
C ALA A 28 23.54 -13.38 28.89
N PRO A 29 23.49 -12.64 27.75
CA PRO A 29 24.50 -12.78 26.70
C PRO A 29 25.89 -12.28 27.13
N LEU A 30 26.92 -13.03 26.74
CA LEU A 30 28.32 -12.71 27.00
C LEU A 30 28.74 -11.44 26.24
N ARG A 31 29.21 -10.43 26.99
CA ARG A 31 29.86 -9.25 26.41
C ARG A 31 31.34 -9.53 26.18
N PHE A 32 31.79 -9.49 24.93
CA PHE A 32 33.22 -9.36 24.64
C PHE A 32 33.69 -7.95 25.00
N ALA A 33 34.72 -7.87 25.85
CA ALA A 33 35.37 -6.62 26.22
C ALA A 33 36.84 -6.68 25.81
N THR A 34 37.23 -5.85 24.84
CA THR A 34 38.64 -5.65 24.45
C THR A 34 39.03 -4.22 24.82
N ALA A 35 39.97 -4.09 25.75
CA ALA A 35 40.48 -2.80 26.18
C ALA A 35 41.47 -2.23 25.14
N VAL A 36 41.42 -0.92 24.92
CA VAL A 36 42.41 -0.16 24.14
C VAL A 36 43.00 0.92 25.08
N PRO A 37 44.33 1.02 25.23
CA PRO A 37 44.94 1.92 26.21
C PRO A 37 44.88 3.38 25.79
N SER A 38 44.81 4.27 26.78
CA SER A 38 44.86 5.72 26.57
C SER A 38 46.29 6.24 26.58
N THR A 39 46.73 6.87 25.49
CA THR A 39 47.92 7.72 25.44
C THR A 39 47.59 8.97 24.64
N ALA A 40 47.42 10.11 25.31
CA ALA A 40 47.08 11.37 24.68
C ALA A 40 48.33 12.05 24.09
N THR A 41 48.38 12.21 22.77
CA THR A 41 49.42 12.97 22.06
C THR A 41 48.75 14.09 21.27
N LEU A 42 48.94 15.33 21.69
CA LEU A 42 48.32 16.50 21.05
C LEU A 42 49.03 16.84 19.73
N TYR A 43 48.37 16.57 18.59
CA TYR A 43 48.84 16.97 17.27
C TYR A 43 47.87 17.95 16.60
N ASN A 44 48.31 19.20 16.42
CA ASN A 44 47.48 20.30 15.89
C ASN A 44 47.32 20.23 14.36
N ALA A 45 46.49 19.30 13.88
CA ALA A 45 46.12 19.21 12.46
C ALA A 45 45.10 20.29 12.08
N ARG A 46 45.56 21.46 11.62
CA ARG A 46 44.71 22.51 11.04
C ARG A 46 44.17 22.09 9.66
N LEU A 47 43.11 21.31 9.62
CA LEU A 47 42.41 20.97 8.38
C LEU A 47 41.42 22.08 7.99
N PHE A 48 41.79 22.87 6.97
CA PHE A 48 40.87 23.78 6.27
C PHE A 48 39.87 22.98 5.41
N SER A 49 38.84 22.42 6.03
CA SER A 49 37.76 21.71 5.33
C SER A 49 36.64 22.66 4.89
N SER A 50 36.95 23.60 3.98
CA SER A 50 35.99 24.57 3.45
C SER A 50 35.10 23.97 2.34
N SER A 51 34.32 22.96 2.70
CA SER A 51 33.28 22.38 1.85
C SER A 51 32.05 22.06 2.69
N ILE A 52 30.95 22.79 2.41
CA ILE A 52 29.66 22.62 3.09
C ILE A 52 29.20 21.17 2.88
N ALA A 53 28.79 20.50 3.96
CA ALA A 53 28.11 19.22 3.88
C ALA A 53 26.82 19.41 3.06
N ARG A 54 26.84 18.99 1.79
CA ARG A 54 25.63 18.93 0.98
C ARG A 54 24.71 17.91 1.62
N SER A 55 23.67 18.42 2.28
CA SER A 55 22.52 17.62 2.68
C SER A 55 22.05 16.84 1.46
N LEU A 56 22.16 15.51 1.52
CA LEU A 56 21.43 14.64 0.61
C LEU A 56 19.96 14.94 0.88
N ALA A 57 19.24 15.39 -0.15
CA ALA A 57 17.84 15.72 0.00
C ALA A 57 17.06 14.46 0.38
N THR A 58 16.69 14.35 1.66
CA THR A 58 15.68 13.38 2.08
C THR A 58 14.44 13.63 1.22
N PRO A 59 13.86 12.61 0.58
CA PRO A 59 12.62 12.80 -0.17
C PRO A 59 11.57 13.40 0.75
N GLN A 60 10.79 14.35 0.23
CA GLN A 60 9.75 15.05 0.98
C GLN A 60 8.57 14.10 1.25
N THR A 61 8.76 13.19 2.19
CA THR A 61 7.67 12.42 2.80
C THR A 61 6.70 13.39 3.48
N GLY A 62 5.40 13.08 3.39
CA GLY A 62 4.35 13.91 3.99
C GLY A 62 4.53 14.10 5.50
N PRO A 63 3.83 15.08 6.10
CA PRO A 63 4.07 15.51 7.49
C PRO A 63 4.03 14.34 8.47
N THR A 64 5.20 14.03 9.05
CA THR A 64 5.43 12.87 9.94
C THR A 64 4.81 13.00 11.33
N HIS A 65 4.15 14.12 11.61
CA HIS A 65 3.32 14.33 12.79
C HIS A 65 1.96 14.86 12.37
N ILE A 66 0.91 14.07 12.60
CA ILE A 66 -0.45 14.59 12.69
C ILE A 66 -0.50 15.42 13.97
N VAL A 67 -0.60 16.74 13.82
CA VAL A 67 -0.84 17.64 14.95
C VAL A 67 -2.35 17.69 15.14
N ASP A 68 -2.83 17.20 16.29
CA ASP A 68 -4.24 17.31 16.71
C ASP A 68 -4.60 18.77 17.04
N ARG A 69 -4.60 19.60 16.01
CA ARG A 69 -5.14 20.96 16.05
C ARG A 69 -6.63 20.84 15.75
N ALA A 70 -7.47 21.19 16.72
CA ALA A 70 -8.89 21.39 16.48
C ALA A 70 -9.04 22.29 15.23
N PRO A 71 -9.94 21.94 14.29
CA PRO A 71 -10.03 22.66 13.02
C PRO A 71 -10.32 24.14 13.30
N PRO A 72 -9.60 25.08 12.66
CA PRO A 72 -10.00 26.47 12.74
C PRO A 72 -11.45 26.60 12.29
N SER A 73 -12.25 27.36 13.03
CA SER A 73 -13.60 27.73 12.60
C SER A 73 -13.54 28.25 11.16
N PRO A 74 -14.48 27.86 10.27
CA PRO A 74 -14.33 28.09 8.84
C PRO A 74 -14.29 29.58 8.50
N GLU A 75 -13.08 30.14 8.41
CA GLU A 75 -12.88 31.39 7.68
C GLU A 75 -13.27 31.14 6.23
N ILE A 76 -14.20 31.95 5.74
CA ILE A 76 -14.78 31.80 4.41
C ILE A 76 -13.74 32.22 3.38
N ILE A 77 -12.90 31.27 2.97
CA ILE A 77 -12.34 31.27 1.63
C ILE A 77 -13.53 31.42 0.68
N LYS A 78 -13.52 32.46 -0.16
CA LYS A 78 -14.63 32.81 -1.05
C LYS A 78 -14.71 31.90 -2.28
N THR A 79 -14.60 30.59 -2.07
CA THR A 79 -15.08 29.56 -3.01
C THR A 79 -16.61 29.63 -3.05
N ALA A 80 -17.18 29.83 -4.23
CA ALA A 80 -18.58 30.21 -4.39
C ALA A 80 -19.57 29.08 -4.01
N THR A 81 -20.08 29.11 -2.78
CA THR A 81 -21.31 28.42 -2.39
C THR A 81 -22.52 29.26 -2.83
N TYR A 82 -23.51 28.60 -3.45
CA TYR A 82 -24.57 29.28 -4.19
C TYR A 82 -25.80 29.59 -3.31
N ASP A 83 -25.72 30.64 -2.49
CA ASP A 83 -26.86 31.11 -1.68
C ASP A 83 -27.91 31.82 -2.55
N THR A 84 -29.09 31.21 -2.64
CA THR A 84 -30.18 31.63 -3.53
C THR A 84 -30.95 32.87 -3.07
N SER A 85 -30.62 33.45 -1.92
CA SER A 85 -31.15 34.74 -1.45
C SER A 85 -30.34 35.96 -1.91
N SER A 86 -29.05 35.78 -2.23
CA SER A 86 -28.23 36.79 -2.92
C SER A 86 -28.49 36.87 -4.43
N ALA A 87 -29.19 35.88 -5.00
CA ALA A 87 -29.36 35.70 -6.44
C ALA A 87 -30.00 36.90 -7.17
N GLN A 88 -30.79 37.73 -6.49
CA GLN A 88 -31.43 38.89 -7.09
C GLN A 88 -30.43 40.02 -7.46
N HIS A 89 -29.27 40.10 -6.78
CA HIS A 89 -28.29 41.17 -6.99
C HIS A 89 -27.16 40.79 -7.97
N GLN A 90 -27.22 39.61 -8.57
CA GLN A 90 -26.16 39.09 -9.44
C GLN A 90 -26.67 38.63 -10.82
N LEU A 91 -27.79 39.20 -11.27
CA LEU A 91 -28.21 39.19 -12.68
C LEU A 91 -27.69 40.42 -13.46
N ASP A 92 -27.30 41.49 -12.75
CA ASP A 92 -26.75 42.74 -13.31
C ASP A 92 -25.21 42.74 -13.41
N ALA A 93 -24.57 41.58 -13.19
CA ALA A 93 -23.12 41.44 -13.29
C ALA A 93 -22.71 41.44 -14.78
N GLU A 94 -22.42 42.62 -15.33
CA GLU A 94 -21.78 42.74 -16.64
C GLU A 94 -20.56 41.80 -16.76
N PRO A 95 -20.33 41.18 -17.92
CA PRO A 95 -19.13 40.38 -18.14
C PRO A 95 -17.90 41.27 -18.00
N VAL A 96 -17.16 41.11 -16.90
CA VAL A 96 -15.93 41.86 -16.61
C VAL A 96 -14.80 41.37 -17.52
N TYR A 97 -14.89 41.74 -18.79
CA TYR A 97 -13.74 41.83 -19.68
C TYR A 97 -12.77 42.85 -19.05
N PRO A 98 -11.47 42.54 -18.96
CA PRO A 98 -10.51 43.50 -18.41
C PRO A 98 -10.49 44.77 -19.27
N ASP A 99 -10.43 45.94 -18.63
CA ASP A 99 -10.59 47.25 -19.29
C ASP A 99 -9.43 47.55 -20.26
N TYR A 100 -9.57 47.08 -21.49
CA TYR A 100 -8.61 47.28 -22.57
C TYR A 100 -8.46 48.75 -23.00
N SER A 101 -9.35 49.66 -22.57
CA SER A 101 -9.22 51.10 -22.86
C SER A 101 -8.00 51.72 -22.19
N LYS A 102 -7.56 51.14 -21.06
CA LYS A 102 -6.32 51.49 -20.34
C LYS A 102 -5.22 50.45 -20.56
N GLY A 103 -5.19 49.82 -21.73
CA GLY A 103 -4.10 48.92 -22.11
C GLY A 103 -2.74 49.62 -22.15
N PRO A 104 -1.62 48.87 -22.08
CA PRO A 104 -0.28 49.43 -22.22
C PRO A 104 -0.14 50.17 -23.56
N SER A 105 0.72 51.20 -23.60
CA SER A 105 0.79 52.11 -24.74
C SER A 105 1.19 51.39 -26.03
N ALA A 106 0.93 52.02 -27.18
CA ALA A 106 1.35 51.45 -28.47
C ALA A 106 2.87 51.21 -28.54
N LEU A 107 3.67 52.01 -27.82
CA LEU A 107 5.12 51.83 -27.71
C LEU A 107 5.49 50.68 -26.77
N ASP A 108 4.79 50.50 -25.65
CA ASP A 108 5.01 49.37 -24.74
C ASP A 108 4.68 48.03 -25.44
N LYS A 109 3.55 47.97 -26.15
CA LYS A 109 3.13 46.80 -26.94
C LYS A 109 4.11 46.50 -28.07
N ALA A 110 4.61 47.53 -28.76
CA ALA A 110 5.65 47.38 -29.76
C ALA A 110 6.96 46.86 -29.13
N GLY A 111 7.38 47.41 -27.99
CA GLY A 111 8.57 46.97 -27.26
C GLY A 111 8.47 45.51 -26.79
N GLN A 112 7.33 45.13 -26.21
CA GLN A 112 7.04 43.76 -25.76
C GLN A 112 7.08 42.75 -26.94
N LEU A 113 6.64 43.17 -28.13
CA LEU A 113 6.67 42.37 -29.36
C LEU A 113 8.07 42.32 -30.01
N PHE A 114 8.78 43.44 -30.12
CA PHE A 114 10.10 43.50 -30.77
C PHE A 114 11.25 42.94 -29.91
N PHE A 115 11.19 43.12 -28.59
CA PHE A 115 12.18 42.60 -27.64
C PHE A 115 11.75 41.27 -27.00
N PHE A 116 10.59 40.72 -27.39
CA PHE A 116 10.06 39.43 -26.94
C PHE A 116 10.13 39.20 -25.42
N THR A 117 9.81 40.23 -24.62
CA THR A 117 10.06 40.21 -23.17
C THR A 117 9.30 39.11 -22.43
N GLU A 118 8.12 38.71 -22.93
CA GLU A 118 7.38 37.55 -22.39
C GLU A 118 8.06 36.21 -22.69
N ILE A 119 8.75 36.07 -23.82
CA ILE A 119 9.55 34.88 -24.13
C ILE A 119 10.77 34.81 -23.21
N LEU A 120 11.42 35.95 -22.95
CA LEU A 120 12.51 36.04 -21.97
C LEU A 120 12.03 35.71 -20.55
N ARG A 121 10.84 36.19 -20.16
CA ARG A 121 10.20 35.86 -18.87
C ARG A 121 9.90 34.36 -18.76
N GLY A 122 9.35 33.74 -19.80
CA GLY A 122 9.11 32.29 -19.84
C GLY A 122 10.40 31.49 -19.77
N MET A 123 11.42 31.89 -20.55
CA MET A 123 12.74 31.25 -20.55
C MET A 123 13.45 31.35 -19.19
N TRP A 124 13.26 32.44 -18.44
CA TRP A 124 13.79 32.56 -17.07
C TRP A 124 13.18 31.53 -16.12
N ILE A 125 11.86 31.29 -16.20
CA ILE A 125 11.17 30.27 -15.37
C ILE A 125 11.64 28.85 -15.74
N VAL A 126 11.90 28.59 -17.02
CA VAL A 126 12.48 27.32 -17.49
C VAL A 126 13.92 27.15 -16.98
N LEU A 127 14.73 28.22 -17.00
CA LEU A 127 16.10 28.20 -16.47
C LEU A 127 16.13 27.98 -14.95
N GLU A 128 15.20 28.57 -14.21
CA GLU A 128 15.04 28.33 -12.77
C GLU A 128 14.69 26.86 -12.47
N ASN A 129 13.80 26.26 -13.28
CA ASN A 129 13.47 24.83 -13.18
C ASN A 129 14.65 23.91 -13.57
N PHE A 130 15.49 24.30 -14.53
CA PHE A 130 16.66 23.52 -14.93
C PHE A 130 17.69 23.35 -13.79
N PHE A 131 17.77 24.30 -12.86
CA PHE A 131 18.63 24.21 -11.68
C PHE A 131 17.97 23.57 -10.44
N ARG A 132 16.70 23.15 -10.51
CA ARG A 132 16.07 22.35 -9.45
C ARG A 132 16.55 20.88 -9.54
N PRO A 133 16.72 20.18 -8.41
CA PRO A 133 16.98 18.73 -8.44
C PRO A 133 15.78 17.99 -9.05
N PRO A 134 15.99 16.92 -9.83
CA PRO A 134 14.90 16.18 -10.45
C PRO A 134 14.12 15.36 -9.41
N TYR A 135 12.80 15.23 -9.62
CA TYR A 135 11.90 14.42 -8.79
C TYR A 135 11.86 12.92 -9.19
N THR A 136 12.78 12.46 -10.03
CA THR A 136 12.81 11.11 -10.58
C THR A 136 13.39 10.11 -9.57
N ILE A 137 12.58 9.13 -9.12
CA ILE A 137 13.06 7.97 -8.37
C ILE A 137 13.72 6.93 -9.29
N MET A 138 14.71 6.20 -8.79
CA MET A 138 15.45 5.21 -9.57
C MET A 138 14.77 3.83 -9.60
N TYR A 139 13.57 3.75 -10.18
CA TYR A 139 12.90 2.48 -10.45
C TYR A 139 13.77 1.58 -11.35
N PRO A 140 13.95 0.27 -11.07
CA PRO A 140 13.23 -0.54 -10.08
C PRO A 140 13.89 -0.63 -8.68
N PHE A 141 15.05 0.00 -8.47
CA PHE A 141 15.79 -0.07 -7.20
C PHE A 141 15.11 0.74 -6.08
N GLU A 142 14.49 1.86 -6.45
CA GLU A 142 13.68 2.70 -5.59
C GLU A 142 12.22 2.64 -6.04
N LYS A 143 11.31 2.32 -5.12
CA LYS A 143 9.86 2.29 -5.36
C LYS A 143 9.17 3.42 -4.62
N GLY A 144 8.03 3.87 -5.14
CA GLY A 144 7.20 4.87 -4.46
C GLY A 144 6.62 4.33 -3.14
N PRO A 145 6.36 5.20 -2.14
CA PRO A 145 5.75 4.77 -0.88
C PRO A 145 4.28 4.37 -1.10
N LEU A 146 3.94 3.12 -0.82
CA LEU A 146 2.56 2.61 -0.79
C LEU A 146 1.94 2.80 0.60
N SER A 147 0.61 2.89 0.66
CA SER A 147 -0.14 2.86 1.92
C SER A 147 -0.60 1.43 2.25
N PRO A 148 -0.90 1.11 3.53
CA PRO A 148 -1.46 -0.19 3.91
C PRO A 148 -2.83 -0.52 3.28
N ARG A 149 -3.49 0.47 2.68
CA ARG A 149 -4.78 0.36 1.97
C ARG A 149 -4.65 0.26 0.45
N PHE A 150 -3.44 0.07 -0.06
CA PHE A 150 -3.22 -0.08 -1.49
C PHE A 150 -3.90 -1.36 -2.01
N ARG A 151 -4.47 -1.30 -3.23
CA ARG A 151 -5.27 -2.36 -3.85
C ARG A 151 -4.55 -2.91 -5.09
N GLY A 152 -4.03 -4.14 -5.00
CA GLY A 152 -3.23 -4.80 -6.05
C GLY A 152 -3.70 -6.22 -6.40
N GLU A 153 -2.74 -7.14 -6.61
CA GLU A 153 -3.01 -8.54 -6.97
C GLU A 153 -3.93 -9.19 -5.91
N HIS A 154 -4.94 -9.96 -6.34
CA HIS A 154 -5.85 -10.61 -5.40
C HIS A 154 -5.24 -11.90 -4.82
N ALA A 155 -5.58 -12.19 -3.56
CA ALA A 155 -5.15 -13.38 -2.83
C ALA A 155 -6.30 -14.01 -2.04
N LEU A 156 -6.27 -15.35 -1.92
CA LEU A 156 -7.14 -16.11 -1.01
C LEU A 156 -6.34 -16.53 0.23
N ARG A 157 -6.83 -16.18 1.42
CA ARG A 157 -6.14 -16.37 2.69
C ARG A 157 -6.52 -17.68 3.41
N ARG A 158 -5.62 -18.12 4.30
CA ARG A 158 -5.81 -19.24 5.23
C ARG A 158 -6.02 -18.75 6.66
N TYR A 159 -6.63 -19.60 7.48
CA TYR A 159 -6.57 -19.50 8.94
C TYR A 159 -5.16 -19.87 9.42
N PRO A 160 -4.75 -19.46 10.64
CA PRO A 160 -3.46 -19.88 11.23
C PRO A 160 -3.32 -21.40 11.44
N THR A 161 -4.39 -22.18 11.24
CA THR A 161 -4.40 -23.65 11.18
C THR A 161 -4.03 -24.23 9.80
N GLY A 162 -3.82 -23.40 8.78
CA GLY A 162 -3.57 -23.79 7.39
C GLY A 162 -4.83 -24.04 6.54
N GLU A 163 -6.00 -24.09 7.18
CA GLU A 163 -7.29 -24.31 6.51
C GLU A 163 -7.78 -23.05 5.77
N GLU A 164 -8.43 -23.21 4.62
CA GLU A 164 -8.87 -22.05 3.81
C GLU A 164 -9.99 -21.23 4.49
N ARG A 165 -9.95 -19.90 4.35
CA ARG A 165 -10.99 -19.03 4.95
C ARG A 165 -12.31 -19.06 4.19
N CYS A 166 -12.29 -19.38 2.90
CA CYS A 166 -13.47 -19.24 2.03
C CYS A 166 -14.57 -20.26 2.37
N ILE A 167 -15.70 -19.78 2.89
CA ILE A 167 -16.89 -20.58 3.24
C ILE A 167 -17.92 -20.69 2.08
N ALA A 168 -17.51 -20.38 0.85
CA ALA A 168 -18.35 -20.44 -0.36
C ALA A 168 -19.67 -19.66 -0.28
N CYS A 169 -19.67 -18.50 0.40
CA CYS A 169 -20.87 -17.69 0.67
C CYS A 169 -21.39 -16.85 -0.51
N LYS A 170 -20.62 -16.72 -1.60
CA LYS A 170 -20.97 -16.01 -2.85
C LYS A 170 -21.25 -14.50 -2.75
N LEU A 171 -21.11 -13.86 -1.58
CA LEU A 171 -21.22 -12.40 -1.43
C LEU A 171 -20.25 -11.63 -2.36
N CYS A 172 -18.99 -12.08 -2.46
CA CYS A 172 -17.98 -11.46 -3.32
C CYS A 172 -18.32 -11.53 -4.83
N GLU A 173 -19.07 -12.56 -5.25
CA GLU A 173 -19.57 -12.72 -6.63
C GLU A 173 -20.75 -11.78 -6.89
N ALA A 174 -21.69 -11.68 -5.93
CA ALA A 174 -22.86 -10.81 -6.02
C ALA A 174 -22.53 -9.29 -5.97
N ILE A 175 -21.49 -8.89 -5.23
CA ILE A 175 -21.08 -7.48 -5.10
C ILE A 175 -20.15 -7.00 -6.23
N CYS A 176 -19.61 -7.91 -7.04
CA CYS A 176 -18.60 -7.56 -8.04
C CYS A 176 -19.22 -6.72 -9.18
N PRO A 177 -18.88 -5.43 -9.32
CA PRO A 177 -19.57 -4.53 -10.26
C PRO A 177 -19.28 -4.87 -11.73
N ALA A 178 -18.17 -5.56 -12.01
CA ALA A 178 -17.78 -6.04 -13.33
C ALA A 178 -18.05 -7.54 -13.55
N GLN A 179 -18.67 -8.23 -12.58
CA GLN A 179 -18.97 -9.68 -12.61
C GLN A 179 -17.75 -10.53 -13.03
N ALA A 180 -16.58 -10.17 -12.49
CA ALA A 180 -15.28 -10.76 -12.83
C ALA A 180 -14.99 -12.10 -12.10
N ILE A 181 -15.78 -12.43 -11.08
CA ILE A 181 -15.60 -13.61 -10.21
C ILE A 181 -16.65 -14.66 -10.57
N THR A 182 -16.29 -15.95 -10.58
CA THR A 182 -17.26 -17.06 -10.67
C THR A 182 -16.95 -18.10 -9.59
N ILE A 183 -17.97 -18.52 -8.84
CA ILE A 183 -17.81 -19.39 -7.67
C ILE A 183 -18.71 -20.63 -7.80
N GLU A 184 -18.14 -21.82 -7.64
CA GLU A 184 -18.91 -23.07 -7.52
C GLU A 184 -18.61 -23.70 -6.16
N SER A 185 -19.62 -24.36 -5.56
CA SER A 185 -19.59 -24.72 -4.13
C SER A 185 -20.18 -26.10 -3.89
N GLU A 186 -19.41 -26.98 -3.27
CA GLU A 186 -19.80 -28.34 -2.93
C GLU A 186 -19.52 -28.64 -1.44
N PRO A 187 -20.26 -29.58 -0.83
CA PRO A 187 -19.88 -30.10 0.48
C PRO A 187 -18.62 -30.96 0.35
N ARG A 188 -17.61 -30.69 1.17
CA ARG A 188 -16.47 -31.60 1.33
C ARG A 188 -16.85 -32.81 2.19
N GLU A 189 -16.03 -33.85 2.19
CA GLU A 189 -16.18 -35.07 3.00
C GLU A 189 -16.40 -34.77 4.50
N ASP A 190 -15.79 -33.70 5.02
CA ASP A 190 -15.95 -33.19 6.39
C ASP A 190 -17.31 -32.50 6.66
N GLY A 191 -18.22 -32.47 5.68
CA GLY A 191 -19.50 -31.73 5.71
C GLY A 191 -19.36 -30.21 5.52
N ALA A 192 -18.15 -29.66 5.57
CA ALA A 192 -17.88 -28.24 5.37
C ALA A 192 -18.18 -27.80 3.93
N ARG A 193 -18.87 -26.67 3.76
CA ARG A 193 -19.10 -26.05 2.44
C ARG A 193 -17.84 -25.33 1.97
N ARG A 194 -17.23 -25.82 0.89
CA ARG A 194 -16.01 -25.24 0.29
C ARG A 194 -16.22 -24.93 -1.19
N THR A 195 -15.30 -24.17 -1.77
CA THR A 195 -15.34 -23.86 -3.20
C THR A 195 -14.59 -24.93 -4.00
N THR A 196 -15.23 -25.48 -5.02
CA THR A 196 -14.57 -26.34 -6.01
C THR A 196 -13.87 -25.47 -7.05
N ARG A 197 -14.62 -24.52 -7.60
CA ARG A 197 -14.14 -23.49 -8.51
C ARG A 197 -14.26 -22.11 -7.86
N TYR A 198 -13.22 -21.29 -8.00
CA TYR A 198 -13.20 -19.90 -7.55
C TYR A 198 -12.25 -19.17 -8.47
N ASP A 199 -12.78 -18.59 -9.53
CA ASP A 199 -11.99 -18.03 -10.62
C ASP A 199 -12.22 -16.52 -10.70
N ILE A 200 -11.16 -15.76 -10.99
CA ILE A 200 -11.22 -14.32 -11.22
C ILE A 200 -10.59 -14.00 -12.58
N ASP A 201 -11.35 -13.32 -13.44
CA ASP A 201 -10.84 -12.73 -14.67
C ASP A 201 -10.23 -11.35 -14.39
N MET A 202 -8.91 -11.27 -14.28
CA MET A 202 -8.20 -10.01 -14.04
C MET A 202 -8.29 -9.04 -15.24
N THR A 203 -8.77 -9.48 -16.41
CA THR A 203 -9.10 -8.60 -17.54
C THR A 203 -10.47 -7.93 -17.42
N LYS A 204 -11.31 -8.40 -16.48
CA LYS A 204 -12.58 -7.76 -16.08
C LYS A 204 -12.49 -7.03 -14.73
N CYS A 205 -11.57 -7.42 -13.86
CA CYS A 205 -11.48 -6.84 -12.52
C CYS A 205 -11.06 -5.35 -12.59
N ILE A 206 -11.73 -4.51 -11.80
CA ILE A 206 -11.49 -3.06 -11.73
C ILE A 206 -10.82 -2.62 -10.41
N TYR A 207 -10.31 -3.57 -9.62
CA TYR A 207 -9.53 -3.33 -8.37
C TYR A 207 -10.22 -2.38 -7.37
N CYS A 208 -11.54 -2.52 -7.26
CA CYS A 208 -12.41 -1.67 -6.44
C CYS A 208 -12.47 -2.05 -4.95
N GLY A 209 -11.91 -3.18 -4.53
CA GLY A 209 -11.93 -3.63 -3.13
C GLY A 209 -13.27 -4.13 -2.57
N PHE A 210 -14.39 -4.00 -3.27
CA PHE A 210 -15.69 -4.46 -2.75
C PHE A 210 -15.71 -5.97 -2.42
N CYS A 211 -14.88 -6.77 -3.11
CA CYS A 211 -14.71 -8.20 -2.81
C CYS A 211 -14.10 -8.47 -1.42
N GLN A 212 -13.21 -7.58 -0.95
CA GLN A 212 -12.56 -7.64 0.36
C GLN A 212 -13.55 -7.21 1.45
N GLU A 213 -14.10 -6.01 1.35
CA GLU A 213 -14.95 -5.46 2.44
C GLU A 213 -16.29 -6.20 2.58
N ALA A 214 -16.78 -6.85 1.52
CA ALA A 214 -17.98 -7.69 1.57
C ALA A 214 -17.71 -9.15 2.01
N CYS A 215 -16.47 -9.51 2.35
CA CYS A 215 -16.12 -10.88 2.75
C CYS A 215 -16.30 -11.07 4.26
N PRO A 216 -17.31 -11.85 4.74
CA PRO A 216 -17.64 -11.96 6.17
C PRO A 216 -16.61 -12.74 7.02
N VAL A 217 -15.45 -13.08 6.44
CA VAL A 217 -14.41 -13.97 7.00
C VAL A 217 -12.98 -13.59 6.55
N ASP A 218 -12.79 -12.43 5.90
CA ASP A 218 -11.51 -11.98 5.30
C ASP A 218 -10.84 -13.06 4.41
N ALA A 219 -11.63 -13.77 3.61
CA ALA A 219 -11.13 -14.88 2.80
C ALA A 219 -10.47 -14.46 1.48
N ILE A 220 -10.96 -13.38 0.86
CA ILE A 220 -10.33 -12.73 -0.30
C ILE A 220 -9.90 -11.32 0.10
N VAL A 221 -8.71 -10.93 -0.36
CA VAL A 221 -8.08 -9.65 -0.08
C VAL A 221 -7.34 -9.17 -1.32
N GLU A 222 -7.09 -7.86 -1.39
CA GLU A 222 -6.16 -7.27 -2.34
C GLU A 222 -4.80 -7.09 -1.65
N THR A 223 -3.72 -7.48 -2.33
CA THR A 223 -2.34 -7.40 -1.80
C THR A 223 -1.67 -6.09 -2.24
N GLN A 224 -0.46 -5.82 -1.73
CA GLN A 224 0.35 -4.69 -2.19
C GLN A 224 1.12 -5.00 -3.50
N ASN A 225 1.04 -6.22 -4.06
CA ASN A 225 1.72 -6.52 -5.30
C ASN A 225 1.07 -5.82 -6.51
N THR A 226 1.87 -5.07 -7.26
CA THR A 226 1.52 -4.39 -8.51
C THR A 226 2.19 -4.99 -9.74
N GLU A 227 3.26 -5.77 -9.55
CA GLU A 227 4.21 -6.15 -10.61
C GLU A 227 3.94 -7.59 -11.08
N TYR A 228 2.76 -7.79 -11.66
CA TYR A 228 2.27 -9.08 -12.17
C TYR A 228 1.78 -9.02 -13.63
N SER A 229 2.34 -8.10 -14.43
CA SER A 229 2.12 -8.05 -15.88
C SER A 229 2.60 -9.34 -16.56
N THR A 230 1.74 -9.97 -17.34
CA THR A 230 2.01 -11.24 -18.04
C THR A 230 2.02 -11.06 -19.56
N GLU A 231 2.75 -11.91 -20.27
CA GLU A 231 2.87 -11.87 -21.73
C GLU A 231 1.61 -12.40 -22.43
N THR A 232 0.93 -13.38 -21.83
CA THR A 232 -0.33 -13.94 -22.35
C THR A 232 -1.56 -13.41 -21.60
N ARG A 233 -2.73 -13.51 -22.25
CA ARG A 233 -4.01 -13.17 -21.61
C ARG A 233 -4.46 -14.28 -20.66
N GLU A 234 -4.16 -15.51 -21.03
CA GLU A 234 -4.58 -16.74 -20.36
C GLU A 234 -4.06 -16.78 -18.91
N GLU A 235 -2.85 -16.26 -18.67
CA GLU A 235 -2.28 -16.10 -17.32
C GLU A 235 -3.06 -15.11 -16.42
N LEU A 236 -3.88 -14.22 -17.00
CA LEU A 236 -4.75 -13.26 -16.28
C LEU A 236 -6.11 -13.84 -15.89
N LEU A 237 -6.44 -15.07 -16.30
CA LEU A 237 -7.56 -15.82 -15.72
C LEU A 237 -7.03 -16.63 -14.53
N TYR A 238 -7.31 -16.16 -13.31
CA TYR A 238 -6.75 -16.71 -12.09
C TYR A 238 -7.69 -17.77 -11.52
N ASN A 239 -7.26 -19.03 -11.56
CA ASN A 239 -7.92 -20.14 -10.88
C ASN A 239 -7.71 -20.07 -9.35
N LYS A 240 -8.56 -20.77 -8.59
CA LYS A 240 -8.49 -20.90 -7.12
C LYS A 240 -7.07 -21.18 -6.60
N GLU A 241 -6.35 -22.08 -7.24
CA GLU A 241 -5.00 -22.50 -6.84
C GLU A 241 -3.97 -21.36 -6.95
N LYS A 242 -4.05 -20.52 -8.00
CA LYS A 242 -3.19 -19.34 -8.17
C LYS A 242 -3.48 -18.30 -7.08
N LEU A 243 -4.76 -18.08 -6.76
CA LEU A 243 -5.18 -17.15 -5.70
C LEU A 243 -4.73 -17.62 -4.30
N LEU A 244 -4.75 -18.93 -4.03
CA LEU A 244 -4.18 -19.50 -2.80
C LEU A 244 -2.66 -19.38 -2.78
N ALA A 245 -1.95 -19.66 -3.89
CA ALA A 245 -0.51 -19.45 -4.00
C ALA A 245 -0.09 -17.97 -3.88
N ASN A 246 -0.99 -17.03 -4.18
CA ASN A 246 -0.78 -15.60 -3.91
C ASN A 246 -0.88 -15.31 -2.40
N GLY A 247 -1.91 -15.87 -1.74
CA GLY A 247 -2.06 -15.78 -0.28
C GLY A 247 -0.86 -16.39 0.44
N ASP A 248 -0.49 -17.62 0.10
CA ASP A 248 0.61 -18.36 0.73
C ASP A 248 1.98 -17.67 0.53
N ARG A 249 2.15 -16.82 -0.50
CA ARG A 249 3.33 -15.95 -0.68
C ARG A 249 3.27 -14.65 0.12
N ALA A 250 2.10 -14.01 0.22
CA ALA A 250 1.94 -12.65 0.74
C ALA A 250 1.33 -12.56 2.16
N GLU A 251 0.89 -13.66 2.77
CA GLU A 251 0.14 -13.72 4.04
C GLU A 251 0.76 -12.87 5.17
N ALA A 252 2.10 -12.81 5.26
CA ALA A 252 2.80 -12.00 6.27
C ALA A 252 2.63 -10.48 6.05
N GLU A 253 2.73 -10.02 4.80
CA GLU A 253 2.50 -8.61 4.41
C GLU A 253 1.02 -8.25 4.54
N ILE A 254 0.13 -9.11 4.07
CA ILE A 254 -1.33 -8.92 4.21
C ILE A 254 -1.73 -8.87 5.69
N ALA A 255 -1.18 -9.73 6.54
CA ALA A 255 -1.44 -9.72 7.98
C ALA A 255 -0.99 -8.41 8.63
N ALA A 256 0.19 -7.89 8.29
CA ALA A 256 0.68 -6.61 8.77
C ALA A 256 -0.20 -5.43 8.31
N ASN A 257 -0.63 -5.43 7.04
CA ASN A 257 -1.48 -4.38 6.48
C ASN A 257 -2.89 -4.39 7.08
N ILE A 258 -3.55 -5.54 7.22
CA ILE A 258 -4.85 -5.61 7.91
C ILE A 258 -4.70 -5.25 9.40
N TRP A 259 -3.60 -5.60 10.06
CA TRP A 259 -3.33 -5.14 11.42
C TRP A 259 -3.17 -3.60 11.52
N ALA A 260 -2.59 -2.95 10.51
CA ALA A 260 -2.55 -1.48 10.44
C ALA A 260 -3.92 -0.84 10.08
N ASP A 261 -4.82 -1.58 9.44
CA ASP A 261 -6.06 -1.08 8.85
C ASP A 261 -7.32 -1.30 9.69
N HIS A 262 -7.38 -2.38 10.48
CA HIS A 262 -8.60 -2.93 11.10
C HIS A 262 -9.44 -1.98 11.99
N LEU A 263 -8.90 -0.83 12.40
CA LEU A 263 -9.60 0.18 13.18
C LEU A 263 -10.43 1.16 12.33
N GLN A 264 -10.39 1.04 10.99
CA GLN A 264 -11.06 1.94 10.04
C GLN A 264 -11.96 1.19 9.04
N ARG A 265 -12.42 -0.01 9.41
CA ARG A 265 -13.42 -0.83 8.70
C ARG A 265 -14.73 -0.87 9.48
#